data_AF-A0A2V9RLN8-F1
#
_entry.id   AF-A0A2V9RLN8-F1
#
_cell.length_a   1.000
_cell.length_b   1.000
_cell.length_c   1.000
_cell.angle_alpha   90.00
_cell.angle_beta   90.00
_cell.angle_gamma   90.00
#
_symmetry.space_group_name_H-M   'P 1'
#
loop_
_entity.id
_entity.type
_entity.pdbx_description
1 polymer ?
#
loop_
_entity_poly.entity_id
_entity_poly.type
_entity_poly.pdbx_seq_one_letter_code
_entity_poly.pdbx_strand_id
1 'polypeptide(L)'
;MLRLLLFLTLAMPLLRSADAGINGPTAAQDNLIVRGVLVCLNQGLKEASCGGNDLLGLKSADGRIYPLKTGKAAQTLKEEKRLQTNEFQLTLKKMNDSTTYEIVKSQFIRGGKLYDFYYYCDVCNITTYTPGPCMCCRQETEYHEKPVE
;
A
#
# COMPACT_ATOMS: atom_id res chain seq x y z
N MET A 1 43.80 -17.63 66.40
CA MET A 1 42.76 -18.28 65.58
C MET A 1 41.67 -17.24 65.35
N LEU A 2 41.08 -16.97 64.20
CA LEU A 2 41.24 -17.35 62.79
C LEU A 2 40.12 -16.54 62.10
N ARG A 3 40.43 -15.89 60.96
CA ARG A 3 39.48 -15.19 60.04
C ARG A 3 38.91 -13.88 60.60
N LEU A 4 38.79 -12.79 59.84
CA LEU A 4 38.16 -12.73 58.52
C LEU A 4 38.63 -11.45 57.79
N LEU A 5 39.14 -11.60 56.57
CA LEU A 5 39.38 -10.51 55.63
C LEU A 5 38.02 -9.97 55.14
N LEU A 6 37.78 -8.66 55.27
CA LEU A 6 36.77 -7.96 54.49
C LEU A 6 37.41 -6.76 53.78
N PHE A 7 37.57 -6.92 52.47
CA PHE A 7 37.85 -5.85 51.53
C PHE A 7 36.64 -4.93 51.43
N LEU A 8 36.78 -3.66 51.79
CA LEU A 8 35.83 -2.61 51.42
C LEU A 8 36.50 -1.70 50.38
N THR A 9 36.32 -2.05 49.11
CA THR A 9 36.60 -1.16 47.98
C THR A 9 35.47 -0.14 47.89
N LEU A 10 35.76 1.14 48.17
CA LEU A 10 34.86 2.23 47.83
C LEU A 10 34.83 2.41 46.31
N ALA A 11 33.76 1.94 45.67
CA ALA A 11 33.45 2.24 44.28
C ALA A 11 32.89 3.67 44.19
N MET A 12 33.57 4.54 43.43
CA MET A 12 33.06 5.84 42.98
C MET A 12 31.81 5.64 42.13
N PRO A 13 30.68 6.35 42.39
CA PRO A 13 29.58 6.35 41.45
C PRO A 13 29.89 7.35 40.32
N LEU A 14 30.17 6.83 39.12
CA LEU A 14 30.05 7.59 37.90
C LEU A 14 28.55 7.83 37.65
N LEU A 15 28.07 9.03 37.96
CA LEU A 15 26.74 9.48 37.56
C LEU A 15 26.69 9.55 36.03
N ARG A 16 25.98 8.58 35.48
CA ARG A 16 25.62 8.40 34.08
C ARG A 16 24.67 9.52 33.66
N SER A 17 25.13 10.41 32.77
CA SER A 17 24.28 11.41 32.12
C SER A 17 23.09 10.72 31.45
N ALA A 18 21.88 11.16 31.80
CA ALA A 18 20.67 10.78 31.10
C ALA A 18 20.56 11.63 29.83
N ASP A 19 20.98 11.08 28.69
CA ASP A 19 20.55 11.59 27.39
C ASP A 19 19.08 11.24 27.21
N ALA A 20 18.20 12.22 27.44
CA ALA A 20 16.81 12.17 27.01
C ALA A 20 16.76 12.38 25.48
N GLY A 21 17.28 11.40 24.73
CA GLY A 21 17.15 11.29 23.29
C GLY A 21 16.04 10.33 22.92
N ILE A 22 14.78 10.72 23.08
CA ILE A 22 13.64 10.03 22.46
C ILE A 22 13.28 10.72 21.15
N ASN A 23 14.16 10.54 20.16
CA ASN A 23 13.78 10.52 18.76
C ASN A 23 14.23 9.17 18.21
N GLY A 24 13.56 8.10 18.64
CA GLY A 24 13.65 6.84 17.94
C GLY A 24 13.10 7.02 16.52
N PRO A 25 13.74 6.47 15.48
CA PRO A 25 13.20 6.57 14.13
C PRO A 25 11.85 5.84 14.11
N THR A 26 10.77 6.58 13.81
CA THR A 26 9.49 5.98 13.43
C THR A 26 9.79 5.03 12.29
N ALA A 27 9.70 3.72 12.53
CA ALA A 27 9.97 2.71 11.52
C ALA A 27 9.12 3.03 10.28
N ALA A 28 9.77 3.46 9.20
CA ALA A 28 9.13 3.58 7.91
C ALA A 28 8.67 2.17 7.53
N GLN A 29 7.37 1.92 7.59
CA GLN A 29 6.83 0.67 7.06
C GLN A 29 7.11 0.67 5.56
N ASP A 30 7.98 -0.25 5.13
CA ASP A 30 8.30 -0.43 3.72
C ASP A 30 7.05 -0.80 2.92
N ASN A 31 6.97 -0.29 1.69
CA ASN A 31 5.91 -0.67 0.77
C ASN A 31 6.09 -2.14 0.32
N LEU A 32 4.99 -2.88 0.25
CA LEU A 32 4.94 -4.24 -0.24
C LEU A 32 4.55 -4.26 -1.72
N ILE A 33 5.33 -4.90 -2.58
CA ILE A 33 4.97 -5.12 -3.99
C ILE A 33 4.33 -6.51 -4.11
N VAL A 34 3.08 -6.57 -4.58
CA VAL A 34 2.32 -7.82 -4.72
C VAL A 34 1.83 -7.97 -6.15
N ARG A 35 1.97 -9.18 -6.69
CA ARG A 35 1.35 -9.57 -7.95
C ARG A 35 0.14 -10.47 -7.73
N GLY A 36 -0.90 -10.29 -8.52
CA GLY A 36 -2.12 -11.07 -8.38
C GLY A 36 -3.29 -10.59 -9.22
N VAL A 37 -4.46 -11.15 -8.97
CA VAL A 37 -5.71 -10.78 -9.64
C VAL A 37 -6.64 -10.07 -8.66
N LEU A 38 -7.45 -9.14 -9.18
CA LEU A 38 -8.47 -8.49 -8.38
C LEU A 38 -9.60 -9.46 -8.04
N VAL A 39 -10.05 -9.44 -6.79
CA VAL A 39 -11.17 -10.25 -6.29
C VAL A 39 -12.12 -9.38 -5.47
N CYS A 40 -13.40 -9.71 -5.48
CA CYS A 40 -14.38 -9.08 -4.60
C CYS A 40 -14.42 -9.80 -3.27
N LEU A 41 -14.53 -9.02 -2.19
CA LEU A 41 -14.59 -9.50 -0.83
C LEU A 41 -15.90 -9.03 -0.19
N ASN A 42 -16.53 -9.91 0.58
CA ASN A 42 -17.62 -9.50 1.45
C ASN A 42 -17.10 -8.69 2.64
N GLN A 43 -18.01 -8.21 3.48
CA GLN A 43 -17.67 -7.41 4.68
C GLN A 43 -16.80 -8.18 5.70
N GLY A 44 -16.79 -9.51 5.65
CA GLY A 44 -15.93 -10.39 6.44
C GLY A 44 -14.56 -10.65 5.81
N LEU A 45 -14.19 -9.92 4.76
CA LEU A 45 -12.92 -10.04 4.02
C LEU A 45 -12.69 -11.41 3.37
N LYS A 46 -13.78 -12.14 3.08
CA LYS A 46 -13.72 -13.40 2.35
C LYS A 46 -14.12 -13.16 0.90
N GLU A 47 -13.44 -13.87 0.00
CA GLU A 47 -13.75 -13.87 -1.43
C GLU A 47 -15.22 -14.21 -1.67
N ALA A 48 -15.87 -13.42 -2.52
CA ALA A 48 -17.28 -13.52 -2.85
C ALA A 48 -17.52 -13.06 -4.29
N SER A 49 -18.71 -13.36 -4.82
CA SER A 49 -19.15 -12.82 -6.11
C SER A 49 -19.27 -11.30 -6.05
N CYS A 50 -18.82 -10.60 -7.08
CA CYS A 50 -18.85 -9.14 -7.14
C CYS A 50 -20.28 -8.57 -7.22
N GLY A 51 -20.56 -7.60 -6.36
CA GLY A 51 -21.77 -6.81 -6.25
C GLY A 51 -21.48 -5.37 -5.77
N GLY A 52 -22.56 -4.60 -5.55
CA GLY A 52 -22.47 -3.16 -5.30
C GLY A 52 -21.64 -2.79 -4.07
N ASN A 53 -21.84 -3.49 -2.95
CA ASN A 53 -21.25 -3.13 -1.65
C ASN A 53 -19.97 -3.90 -1.29
N ASP A 54 -19.43 -4.70 -2.22
CA ASP A 54 -18.25 -5.51 -1.93
C ASP A 54 -16.97 -4.69 -1.90
N LEU A 55 -16.08 -5.11 -1.01
CA LEU A 55 -14.72 -4.61 -0.90
C LEU A 55 -13.86 -5.22 -2.01
N LEU A 56 -12.74 -4.58 -2.33
CA LEU A 56 -11.80 -5.09 -3.32
C LEU A 56 -10.59 -5.73 -2.61
N GLY A 57 -10.08 -6.82 -3.14
CA GLY A 57 -8.84 -7.46 -2.71
C GLY A 57 -7.92 -7.74 -3.90
N LEU A 58 -6.63 -7.90 -3.61
CA LEU A 58 -5.69 -8.52 -4.53
C LEU A 58 -5.37 -9.94 -4.05
N LYS A 59 -5.58 -10.94 -4.89
CA LYS A 59 -5.25 -12.34 -4.59
C LYS A 59 -3.98 -12.73 -5.33
N SER A 60 -2.92 -13.03 -4.60
CA SER A 60 -1.66 -13.50 -5.19
C SER A 60 -1.74 -14.95 -5.66
N ALA A 61 -0.75 -15.37 -6.44
CA ALA A 61 -0.69 -16.70 -7.03
C ALA A 61 -0.64 -17.84 -5.98
N ASP A 62 -0.13 -17.56 -4.78
CA ASP A 62 -0.13 -18.48 -3.62
C ASP A 62 -1.49 -18.56 -2.90
N GLY A 63 -2.49 -17.80 -3.36
CA GLY A 63 -3.83 -17.74 -2.80
C GLY A 63 -4.00 -16.74 -1.64
N ARG A 64 -2.95 -16.03 -1.23
CA ARG A 64 -3.07 -15.02 -0.18
C ARG A 64 -3.86 -13.81 -0.68
N ILE A 65 -4.80 -13.34 0.13
CA ILE A 65 -5.63 -12.17 -0.17
C ILE A 65 -5.10 -10.96 0.61
N TYR A 66 -4.97 -9.84 -0.10
CA TYR A 66 -4.62 -8.52 0.43
C TYR A 66 -5.85 -7.61 0.28
N PRO A 67 -6.66 -7.44 1.34
CA PRO A 67 -7.82 -6.55 1.29
C PRO A 67 -7.38 -5.10 1.07
N LEU A 68 -7.97 -4.44 0.07
CA LEU A 68 -7.61 -3.08 -0.29
C LEU A 68 -8.49 -2.10 0.49
N LYS A 69 -7.87 -1.05 1.02
CA LYS A 69 -8.57 0.04 1.70
C LYS A 69 -9.55 0.70 0.72
N THR A 70 -10.79 0.87 1.14
CA THR A 70 -11.80 1.60 0.37
C THR A 70 -11.35 3.02 0.09
N GLY A 71 -11.51 3.46 -1.15
CA GLY A 71 -11.14 4.80 -1.60
C GLY A 71 -11.07 4.88 -3.12
N LYS A 72 -10.70 6.05 -3.63
CA LYS A 72 -10.67 6.36 -5.07
C LYS A 72 -9.88 5.35 -5.90
N ALA A 73 -8.69 4.94 -5.44
CA ALA A 73 -7.86 3.98 -6.15
C ALA A 73 -8.52 2.60 -6.27
N ALA A 74 -9.04 2.06 -5.16
CA ALA A 74 -9.75 0.78 -5.16
C ALA A 74 -11.04 0.85 -5.98
N GLN A 75 -11.78 1.96 -5.91
CA GLN A 75 -12.97 2.19 -6.71
C GLN A 75 -12.65 2.23 -8.21
N THR A 76 -11.60 2.94 -8.60
CA THR A 76 -11.17 2.99 -10.01
C THR A 76 -10.81 1.60 -10.53
N LEU A 77 -10.06 0.80 -9.76
CA LEU A 77 -9.76 -0.59 -10.15
C LEU A 77 -11.01 -1.47 -10.24
N LYS A 78 -12.00 -1.25 -9.37
CA LYS A 78 -13.29 -1.97 -9.41
C LYS A 78 -14.09 -1.61 -10.65
N GLU A 79 -14.09 -0.34 -11.06
CA GLU A 79 -14.93 0.20 -12.13
C GLU A 79 -14.28 0.12 -13.53
N GLU A 80 -12.95 0.12 -13.62
CA GLU A 80 -12.23 0.10 -14.89
C GLU A 80 -12.27 -1.27 -15.57
N LYS A 81 -13.31 -1.47 -16.38
CA LYS A 81 -13.59 -2.72 -17.10
C LYS A 81 -12.45 -3.19 -18.00
N ARG A 82 -11.62 -2.27 -18.54
CA ARG A 82 -10.45 -2.64 -19.37
C ARG A 82 -9.39 -3.42 -18.59
N LEU A 83 -9.38 -3.26 -17.27
CA LEU A 83 -8.36 -3.82 -16.40
C LEU A 83 -8.82 -5.08 -15.64
N GLN A 84 -10.12 -5.37 -15.58
CA GLN A 84 -10.69 -6.42 -14.72
C GLN A 84 -10.18 -7.84 -15.02
N THR A 85 -9.70 -8.12 -16.22
CA THR A 85 -9.19 -9.46 -16.62
C THR A 85 -7.65 -9.58 -16.53
N ASN A 86 -6.94 -8.50 -16.20
CA ASN A 86 -5.48 -8.50 -16.17
C ASN A 86 -4.95 -8.97 -14.81
N GLU A 87 -3.73 -9.51 -14.82
CA GLU A 87 -2.91 -9.59 -13.60
C GLU A 87 -2.38 -8.20 -13.26
N PHE A 88 -2.28 -7.89 -11.97
CA PHE A 88 -1.78 -6.63 -11.46
C PHE A 88 -0.47 -6.82 -10.71
N GLN A 89 0.36 -5.77 -10.72
CA GLN A 89 1.39 -5.53 -9.72
C GLN A 89 0.98 -4.28 -8.93
N LEU A 90 0.60 -4.45 -7.66
CA LEU A 90 0.27 -3.34 -6.78
C LEU A 90 1.41 -3.09 -5.80
N THR A 91 1.76 -1.82 -5.63
CA THR A 91 2.57 -1.37 -4.49
C THR A 91 1.60 -1.00 -3.37
N LEU A 92 1.70 -1.70 -2.25
CA LEU A 92 0.77 -1.66 -1.14
C LEU A 92 1.47 -1.13 0.11
N LYS A 93 0.82 -0.20 0.80
CA LYS A 93 1.23 0.25 2.13
C LYS A 93 0.33 -0.38 3.18
N LYS A 94 0.92 -1.02 4.20
CA LYS A 94 0.15 -1.52 5.33
C LYS A 94 -0.40 -0.33 6.11
N MET A 95 -1.69 -0.37 6.42
CA MET A 95 -2.29 0.63 7.30
C MET A 95 -2.08 0.17 8.75
N ASN A 96 -1.60 1.07 9.61
CA ASN A 96 -1.48 0.82 11.05
C ASN A 96 -2.83 0.33 11.61
N ASP A 97 -2.78 -0.71 12.44
CA ASP A 97 -3.95 -1.27 13.14
C ASP A 97 -5.14 -1.67 12.24
N SER A 98 -4.91 -1.91 10.95
CA SER A 98 -5.93 -2.33 10.00
C SER A 98 -5.55 -3.63 9.30
N THR A 99 -6.54 -4.43 8.94
CA THR A 99 -6.35 -5.61 8.07
C THR A 99 -6.21 -5.23 6.60
N THR A 100 -6.47 -3.97 6.23
CA THR A 100 -6.42 -3.47 4.86
C THR A 100 -5.05 -2.92 4.45
N TYR A 101 -4.89 -2.69 3.16
CA TYR A 101 -3.71 -2.12 2.52
C TYR A 101 -4.10 -0.93 1.64
N GLU A 102 -3.38 0.17 1.75
CA GLU A 102 -3.53 1.30 0.84
C GLU A 102 -2.76 1.06 -0.45
N ILE A 103 -3.39 1.36 -1.58
CA ILE A 103 -2.76 1.25 -2.90
C ILE A 103 -1.90 2.49 -3.12
N VAL A 104 -0.59 2.31 -3.19
CA VAL A 104 0.38 3.37 -3.49
C VAL A 104 0.59 3.49 -5.00
N LYS A 105 0.65 2.36 -5.71
CA LYS A 105 0.79 2.31 -7.17
C LYS A 105 0.03 1.12 -7.74
N SER A 106 -0.63 1.34 -8.87
CA SER A 106 -1.32 0.30 -9.64
C SER A 106 -0.69 0.15 -11.01
N GLN A 107 -0.28 -1.07 -11.34
CA GLN A 107 0.21 -1.44 -12.66
C GLN A 107 -0.45 -2.74 -13.06
N PHE A 108 -0.77 -2.90 -14.34
CA PHE A 108 -1.24 -4.18 -14.86
C PHE A 108 -0.15 -4.85 -15.70
N ILE A 109 -0.25 -6.16 -15.83
CA ILE A 109 0.66 -6.99 -16.59
C ILE A 109 -0.07 -7.48 -17.83
N ARG A 110 0.51 -7.24 -19.01
CA ARG A 110 0.00 -7.72 -20.29
C ARG A 110 1.17 -8.22 -21.13
N GLY A 111 1.09 -9.47 -21.59
CA GLY A 111 2.20 -10.10 -22.33
C GLY A 111 3.52 -10.12 -21.56
N GLY A 112 3.47 -10.29 -20.23
CA GLY A 112 4.65 -10.29 -19.36
C GLY A 112 5.29 -8.92 -19.09
N LYS A 113 4.74 -7.83 -19.66
CA LYS A 113 5.23 -6.47 -19.46
C LYS A 113 4.33 -5.70 -18.50
N LEU A 114 4.94 -4.83 -17.69
CA LEU A 114 4.22 -3.92 -16.82
C LEU A 114 3.77 -2.68 -17.59
N TYR A 115 2.57 -2.22 -17.27
CA TYR A 115 1.99 -1.01 -17.81
C TYR A 115 1.50 -0.11 -16.69
N ASP A 116 1.85 1.17 -16.77
CA ASP A 116 1.13 2.22 -16.06
C ASP A 116 -0.14 2.56 -16.85
N PHE A 117 -1.21 2.91 -16.13
CA PHE A 117 -2.42 3.49 -16.72
C PHE A 117 -2.77 4.77 -15.97
N TYR A 118 -3.36 5.71 -16.70
CA TYR A 118 -3.74 7.01 -16.19
C TYR A 118 -4.83 7.59 -17.09
N TYR A 119 -5.49 8.62 -16.60
CA TYR A 119 -6.38 9.44 -17.42
C TYR A 119 -5.75 10.78 -17.67
N TYR A 120 -5.90 11.29 -18.89
CA TYR A 120 -5.24 12.49 -19.36
C TYR A 120 -6.25 13.50 -19.90
N CYS A 121 -6.00 14.78 -19.64
CA CYS A 121 -6.75 15.88 -20.24
C CYS A 121 -5.84 16.58 -21.25
N ASP A 122 -6.23 16.55 -22.52
CA ASP A 122 -5.54 17.20 -23.63
C ASP A 122 -5.55 18.73 -23.53
N VAL A 123 -6.67 19.31 -23.09
CA VAL A 123 -6.82 20.77 -22.93
C VAL A 123 -5.89 21.33 -21.85
N CYS A 124 -5.79 20.64 -20.71
CA CYS A 124 -5.01 21.13 -19.57
C CYS A 124 -3.61 20.53 -19.48
N ASN A 125 -3.30 19.49 -20.28
CA ASN A 125 -2.04 18.74 -20.23
C ASN A 125 -1.72 18.23 -18.82
N ILE A 126 -2.69 17.56 -18.19
CA ILE A 126 -2.54 16.97 -16.84
C ILE A 126 -3.00 15.51 -16.82
N THR A 127 -2.47 14.76 -15.86
CA THR A 127 -2.85 13.37 -15.61
C THR A 127 -3.62 13.23 -14.28
N THR A 128 -4.48 12.23 -14.21
CA THR A 128 -5.20 11.80 -13.02
C THR A 128 -5.27 10.27 -12.98
N TYR A 129 -5.47 9.71 -11.80
CA TYR A 129 -5.55 8.26 -11.59
C TYR A 129 -6.98 7.71 -11.65
N THR A 130 -7.99 8.57 -11.64
CA THR A 130 -9.40 8.18 -11.65
C THR A 130 -10.11 8.76 -12.86
N PRO A 131 -11.05 8.03 -13.50
CA PRO A 131 -11.83 8.54 -14.60
C PRO A 131 -12.71 9.73 -14.18
N GLY A 132 -13.10 10.54 -15.15
CA GLY A 132 -14.13 11.55 -15.03
C GLY A 132 -13.70 12.96 -15.45
N PRO A 133 -14.50 13.98 -15.11
CA PRO A 133 -14.22 15.34 -15.52
C PRO A 133 -12.93 15.91 -14.92
N CYS A 134 -12.11 16.52 -15.77
CA CYS A 134 -10.94 17.29 -15.39
C CYS A 134 -11.29 18.36 -14.34
N MET A 135 -10.47 18.48 -13.30
CA MET A 135 -10.71 19.44 -12.22
C MET A 135 -10.57 20.91 -12.66
N CYS A 136 -9.84 21.15 -13.76
CA CYS A 136 -9.54 22.49 -14.24
C CYS A 136 -10.56 22.97 -15.28
N CYS A 137 -10.72 22.23 -16.38
CA CYS A 137 -11.56 22.64 -17.52
C CYS A 137 -12.90 21.88 -17.62
N ARG A 138 -13.14 20.89 -16.76
CA ARG A 138 -14.36 20.08 -16.72
C ARG A 138 -14.61 19.18 -17.95
N GLN A 139 -13.70 19.14 -18.92
CA GLN A 139 -13.73 18.15 -20.01
C GLN A 139 -13.48 16.74 -19.46
N GLU A 140 -14.01 15.70 -20.12
CA GLU A 140 -13.72 14.32 -19.75
C GLU A 140 -12.25 13.98 -20.01
N THR A 141 -11.65 13.23 -19.09
CA THR A 141 -10.29 12.72 -19.28
C THR A 141 -10.29 11.41 -20.06
N GLU A 142 -9.30 11.23 -20.92
CA GLU A 142 -9.14 10.04 -21.75
C GLU A 142 -8.26 9.00 -21.07
N TYR A 143 -8.53 7.72 -21.29
CA TYR A 143 -7.72 6.63 -20.72
C TYR A 143 -6.47 6.37 -21.58
N HIS A 144 -5.31 6.29 -20.92
CA HIS A 144 -4.03 5.98 -21.55
C HIS A 144 -3.30 4.87 -20.79
N GLU A 145 -2.52 4.10 -21.54
CA GLU A 145 -1.60 3.08 -21.02
C GLU A 145 -0.20 3.36 -21.55
N LYS A 146 0.83 3.14 -20.74
CA LYS A 146 2.22 3.16 -21.20
C LYS A 146 3.00 1.97 -20.63
N PRO A 147 3.87 1.31 -21.42
CA PRO A 147 4.81 0.34 -20.88
C PRO A 147 5.75 0.98 -19.85
N VAL A 148 6.02 0.27 -18.78
CA VAL A 148 7.09 0.63 -17.84
C VAL A 148 8.41 0.20 -18.47
N GLU A 149 9.34 1.15 -18.61
CA GLU A 149 10.71 0.90 -19.08
C GLU A 149 11.57 0.24 -17.99
#